data_AF-A0A525HHI8-F1
#
_entry.id   AF-A0A525HHI8-F1
#
_cell.length_a   1.000
_cell.length_b   1.000
_cell.length_c   1.000
_cell.angle_alpha   90.00
_cell.angle_beta   90.00
_cell.angle_gamma   90.00
#
_symmetry.space_group_name_H-M   'P 1'
#
loop_
_entity.id
_entity.type
_entity.pdbx_description
1 polymer ?
#
loop_
_entity_poly.entity_id
_entity_poly.type
_entity_poly.pdbx_seq_one_letter_code
_entity_poly.pdbx_strand_id
1 'polypeptide(L)'
;MKLSYVVLAAVSFAVAAPAVAGDSPDSAKPAKEKKICRRETVTGSIVPFKTTCHTKSEWASIDAENARAVDSMANNRPSGTQRP
;
A
#
# COMPACT_ATOMS: atom_id res chain seq x y z
N MET A 1 5.05 -16.32 59.69
CA MET A 1 4.19 -16.59 58.53
C MET A 1 2.84 -15.96 58.80
N LYS A 2 2.62 -14.74 58.30
CA LYS A 2 1.39 -13.96 58.48
C LYS A 2 0.60 -14.01 57.18
N LEU A 3 -0.68 -14.35 57.31
CA LEU A 3 -1.72 -14.39 56.30
C LEU A 3 -1.78 -13.10 55.47
N SER A 4 -2.13 -13.23 54.19
CA SER A 4 -3.24 -12.47 53.62
C SER A 4 -3.83 -13.22 52.45
N TYR A 5 -5.15 -13.36 52.51
CA TYR A 5 -6.04 -14.15 51.69
C TYR A 5 -6.99 -13.16 50.99
N VAL A 6 -7.57 -13.59 49.86
CA VAL A 6 -8.76 -13.00 49.19
C VAL A 6 -8.49 -11.60 48.57
N VAL A 7 -8.99 -11.16 47.42
CA VAL A 7 -10.32 -11.20 46.76
C VAL A 7 -10.08 -10.73 45.31
N LEU A 8 -10.40 -11.54 44.30
CA LEU A 8 -11.59 -11.43 43.43
C LEU A 8 -11.67 -10.14 42.58
N ALA A 9 -11.60 -10.37 41.26
CA ALA A 9 -12.41 -9.77 40.19
C ALA A 9 -12.54 -8.25 40.03
N ALA A 10 -12.13 -7.76 38.85
CA ALA A 10 -12.98 -6.92 38.00
C ALA A 10 -12.43 -6.92 36.55
N VAL A 11 -13.07 -7.70 35.68
CA VAL A 11 -12.89 -7.59 34.22
C VAL A 11 -13.48 -6.24 33.80
N SER A 12 -12.62 -5.30 33.42
CA SER A 12 -13.06 -4.02 32.84
C SER A 12 -13.17 -4.17 31.33
N PHE A 13 -14.39 -4.47 30.85
CA PHE A 13 -14.73 -4.29 29.44
C PHE A 13 -14.79 -2.79 29.15
N ALA A 14 -13.79 -2.27 28.45
CA ALA A 14 -13.82 -0.91 27.93
C ALA A 14 -14.83 -0.83 26.77
N VAL A 15 -16.00 -0.24 27.02
CA VAL A 15 -16.98 0.10 25.99
C VAL A 15 -16.40 1.23 25.14
N ALA A 16 -16.07 0.92 23.88
CA ALA A 16 -15.74 1.93 22.88
C ALA A 16 -17.03 2.61 22.42
N ALA A 17 -17.29 3.82 22.92
CA ALA A 17 -18.36 4.67 22.40
C ALA A 17 -17.96 5.21 21.00
N PRO A 18 -18.87 5.22 20.00
CA PRO A 18 -18.60 5.87 18.72
C PRO A 18 -18.61 7.39 18.95
N ALA A 19 -17.48 8.03 18.70
CA ALA A 19 -17.37 9.48 18.72
C ALA A 19 -18.21 10.07 17.59
N VAL A 20 -19.21 10.88 17.96
CA VAL A 20 -19.98 11.69 16.99
C VAL A 20 -19.06 12.81 16.50
N ALA A 21 -18.82 12.86 15.19
CA ALA A 21 -18.04 13.93 14.58
C ALA A 21 -18.90 15.20 14.52
N GLY A 22 -18.59 16.18 15.36
CA GLY A 22 -19.12 17.53 15.25
C GLY A 22 -18.48 18.26 14.07
N ASP A 23 -19.32 18.79 13.18
CA ASP A 23 -18.94 19.62 12.05
C ASP A 23 -18.32 20.94 12.58
N SER A 24 -17.00 20.96 12.66
CA SER A 24 -16.20 22.19 12.86
C SER A 24 -15.54 22.51 11.54
N PRO A 25 -15.39 23.79 11.15
CA PRO A 25 -14.79 24.15 9.87
C PRO A 25 -13.31 23.73 9.90
N ASP A 26 -13.04 22.53 9.36
CA ASP A 26 -11.72 21.90 9.35
C ASP A 26 -10.80 22.78 8.50
N SER A 27 -9.81 23.38 9.18
CA SER A 27 -8.64 23.95 8.55
C SER A 27 -8.11 22.92 7.55
N ALA A 28 -8.21 23.24 6.27
CA ALA A 28 -7.94 22.33 5.16
C ALA A 28 -6.64 21.56 5.35
N LYS A 29 -6.74 20.33 5.89
CA LYS A 29 -5.62 19.38 5.89
C LYS A 29 -5.26 19.12 4.43
N PRO A 30 -3.96 19.12 4.07
CA PRO A 30 -3.55 18.80 2.71
C PRO A 30 -4.20 17.47 2.34
N ALA A 31 -4.99 17.48 1.26
CA ALA A 31 -5.75 16.33 0.83
C ALA A 31 -4.78 15.15 0.69
N LYS A 32 -4.87 14.17 1.61
CA LYS A 32 -4.03 12.98 1.55
C LYS A 32 -4.27 12.33 0.19
N GLU A 33 -3.24 12.33 -0.65
CA GLU A 33 -3.33 11.72 -1.98
C GLU A 33 -3.82 10.28 -1.82
N LYS A 34 -4.92 9.95 -2.50
CA LYS A 34 -5.50 8.61 -2.46
C LYS A 34 -4.50 7.63 -3.09
N LYS A 35 -4.26 6.50 -2.41
CA LYS A 35 -3.48 5.41 -2.98
C LYS A 35 -4.28 4.68 -4.05
N ILE A 36 -3.64 4.39 -5.17
CA ILE A 36 -4.18 3.65 -6.30
C ILE A 36 -3.49 2.28 -6.29
N CYS A 37 -4.26 1.20 -6.19
CA CYS A 37 -3.76 -0.16 -6.20
C CYS A 37 -3.84 -0.74 -7.62
N ARG A 38 -2.71 -1.19 -8.17
CA ARG A 38 -2.63 -1.91 -9.44
C ARG A 38 -2.33 -3.39 -9.14
N ARG A 39 -2.99 -4.30 -9.88
CA ARG A 39 -2.77 -5.74 -9.79
C ARG A 39 -1.84 -6.17 -10.92
N GLU A 40 -0.72 -6.77 -10.56
CA GLU A 40 0.28 -7.30 -11.47
C GLU A 40 0.02 -8.80 -11.66
N THR A 41 -0.20 -9.21 -12.90
CA THR A 41 -0.19 -10.63 -13.30
C THR A 41 1.23 -11.14 -13.27
N VAL A 42 1.53 -12.00 -12.31
CA VAL A 42 2.81 -12.71 -12.23
C VAL A 42 2.68 -14.04 -12.94
N THR A 43 3.66 -14.40 -13.77
CA THR A 43 3.66 -15.67 -14.49
C THR A 43 3.97 -16.82 -13.54
N GLY A 44 3.06 -17.77 -13.43
CA GLY A 44 3.24 -19.02 -12.68
C GLY A 44 1.90 -19.49 -12.10
N SER A 45 1.62 -20.79 -12.21
CA SER A 45 0.33 -21.37 -11.81
C SER A 45 0.08 -21.38 -10.30
N ILE A 46 1.12 -21.20 -9.49
CA ILE A 46 1.07 -21.23 -8.02
C ILE A 46 1.18 -19.83 -7.41
N VAL A 47 1.68 -18.84 -8.17
CA VAL A 47 1.90 -17.50 -7.61
C VAL A 47 0.61 -16.68 -7.66
N PRO A 48 0.11 -16.21 -6.51
CA PRO A 48 -1.04 -15.32 -6.49
C PRO A 48 -0.67 -13.96 -7.11
N PHE A 49 -1.68 -13.25 -7.61
CA PHE A 49 -1.49 -11.90 -8.14
C PHE A 49 -0.89 -10.97 -7.09
N LYS A 50 0.12 -10.19 -7.48
CA LYS A 50 0.70 -9.17 -6.62
C LYS A 50 -0.11 -7.88 -6.76
N THR A 51 -0.48 -7.28 -5.63
CA THR A 51 -1.16 -5.98 -5.62
C THR A 51 -0.22 -4.93 -5.04
N THR A 52 0.10 -3.91 -5.84
CA THR A 52 0.99 -2.81 -5.46
C THR A 52 0.15 -1.54 -5.35
N CYS A 53 0.28 -0.78 -4.26
CA CYS A 53 -0.49 0.44 -4.05
C CYS A 53 0.43 1.64 -3.82
N HIS A 54 0.30 2.65 -4.68
CA HIS A 54 1.08 3.89 -4.64
C HIS A 54 0.18 5.11 -4.82
N THR A 55 0.66 6.31 -4.49
CA THR A 55 -0.02 7.56 -4.86
C THR A 55 0.04 7.79 -6.37
N LYS A 56 -0.73 8.77 -6.86
CA LYS A 56 -0.68 9.15 -8.29
C LYS A 56 0.70 9.68 -8.68
N SER A 57 1.32 10.47 -7.82
CA SER A 57 2.67 11.02 -8.02
C SER A 57 3.72 9.91 -8.11
N GLU A 58 3.67 8.92 -7.22
CA GLU A 58 4.56 7.76 -7.26
C GLU A 58 4.36 6.91 -8.53
N TRP A 59 3.12 6.65 -8.93
CA TRP A 59 2.85 5.90 -10.16
C TRP A 59 3.40 6.62 -11.41
N ALA A 60 3.30 7.95 -11.46
CA ALA A 60 3.84 8.71 -12.59
C ALA A 60 5.37 8.56 -12.68
N SER A 61 6.07 8.54 -11.55
CA SER A 61 7.51 8.29 -11.51
C SER A 61 7.86 6.87 -12.00
N ILE A 62 7.14 5.86 -11.49
CA ILE A 62 7.32 4.45 -11.89
C ILE A 62 7.10 4.27 -13.39
N ASP A 63 6.02 4.85 -13.92
CA ASP A 63 5.67 4.74 -15.34
C ASP A 63 6.74 5.44 -16.22
N ALA A 64 7.28 6.57 -15.77
CA ALA A 64 8.36 7.28 -16.47
C ALA A 64 9.68 6.50 -16.47
N GLU A 65 10.06 5.88 -15.35
CA GLU A 65 11.25 5.04 -15.24
C GLU A 65 11.14 3.80 -16.14
N ASN A 66 10.00 3.13 -16.12
CA ASN A 66 9.72 1.98 -16.99
C ASN A 66 9.81 2.36 -18.46
N ALA A 67 9.26 3.51 -18.86
CA ALA A 67 9.34 3.97 -20.24
C ALA A 67 10.79 4.20 -20.70
N ARG A 68 11.63 4.80 -19.85
CA ARG A 68 13.07 5.00 -20.15
C ARG A 68 13.81 3.68 -20.27
N ALA A 69 13.52 2.72 -19.39
CA ALA A 69 14.12 1.39 -19.46
C ALA A 69 13.78 0.70 -20.78
N VAL A 70 12.52 0.73 -21.20
CA VAL A 70 12.09 0.16 -22.48
C VAL A 70 12.76 0.85 -23.66
N ASP A 71 12.81 2.18 -23.67
CA ASP A 71 13.49 2.96 -24.72
C ASP A 71 14.98 2.58 -24.83
N SER A 72 15.69 2.51 -23.71
CA SER A 72 17.11 2.12 -23.69
C SER A 72 17.32 0.69 -24.23
N MET A 73 16.42 -0.24 -23.91
CA MET A 73 16.47 -1.61 -24.42
C MET A 73 16.15 -1.70 -25.91
N ALA A 74 15.20 -0.89 -26.39
CA ALA A 74 14.85 -0.83 -27.81
C ALA A 74 15.99 -0.24 -28.64
N ASN A 75 16.60 0.84 -28.16
CA ASN A 75 17.69 1.53 -28.84
C ASN A 75 19.02 0.74 -28.83
N ASN A 76 19.23 -0.12 -27.82
CA ASN A 76 20.42 -0.97 -27.71
C ASN A 76 20.21 -2.39 -28.30
N ARG A 77 19.18 -2.63 -29.11
CA ARG A 77 19.05 -3.90 -29.84
C ARG A 77 20.06 -3.92 -31.00
N PRO A 78 21.10 -4.78 -30.98
CA PRO A 78 21.95 -4.95 -32.14
C PRO A 78 21.09 -5.51 -33.29
N SER A 79 21.09 -4.80 -34.41
CA SER A 79 20.43 -5.16 -35.68
C SER A 79 21.10 -6.36 -36.35
N GLY A 80 21.22 -7.47 -35.63
CA GLY A 80 22.18 -8.55 -35.90
C GLY A 80 21.62 -9.96 -35.95
N THR A 81 20.35 -10.15 -36.29
CA THR A 81 19.86 -11.48 -36.70
C THR A 81 19.05 -11.35 -37.97
N GLN A 82 19.76 -11.04 -39.06
CA GLN A 82 19.31 -11.40 -40.38
C GLN A 82 19.33 -12.93 -40.47
N ARG A 83 18.15 -13.53 -40.31
CA ARG A 83 17.97 -14.97 -40.53
C ARG A 83 18.09 -15.23 -42.04
N PRO A 84 18.87 -16.22 -42.51
CA PRO A 84 18.89 -16.61 -43.91
C PRO A 84 17.52 -17.13 -44.38
#